data_AF-A0A9P6Y4K2-F1
#
_entry.id   AF-A0A9P6Y4K2-F1
#
_cell.length_a   1.000
_cell.length_b   1.000
_cell.length_c   1.000
_cell.angle_alpha   90.00
_cell.angle_beta   90.00
_cell.angle_gamma   90.00
#
_symmetry.space_group_name_H-M   'P 1'
#
loop_
_entity.id
_entity.type
_entity.pdbx_description
1 polymer ?
#
loop_
_entity_poly.entity_id
_entity_poly.type
_entity_poly.pdbx_seq_one_letter_code
_entity_poly.pdbx_strand_id
1 'polypeptide(L)'
;MYQDDDDSIASSFEEEDQMEIFIDRCSICFDAQHNLCVESCRDQFCLECFIKYIAQVVKSSWGLSVTTIKCPVCNEVISKQEWSRYVPRSIVELYDKYNAPYKSYTRACIHCEIEIVPCVHQPTVTNLHQQSR
;
A
#
# COMPACT_ATOMS: atom_id res chain seq x y z
N MET A 1 21.39 -69.09 7.61
CA MET A 1 20.72 -67.79 7.42
C MET A 1 21.80 -66.76 7.22
N TYR A 2 22.04 -66.33 5.98
CA TYR A 2 22.71 -65.07 5.67
C TYR A 2 22.18 -64.62 4.31
N GLN A 3 21.20 -63.73 4.35
CA GLN A 3 20.80 -62.85 3.25
C GLN A 3 21.21 -61.47 3.74
N ASP A 4 22.29 -60.95 3.18
CA ASP A 4 22.64 -59.54 3.27
C ASP A 4 22.26 -58.93 1.92
N ASP A 5 21.05 -58.37 1.88
CA ASP A 5 20.55 -57.53 0.80
C ASP A 5 21.21 -56.15 0.95
N ASP A 6 22.33 -55.91 0.24
CA ASP A 6 22.87 -54.56 0.02
C ASP A 6 22.24 -53.95 -1.23
N ASP A 7 20.95 -53.61 -1.12
CA ASP A 7 20.27 -52.70 -2.04
C ASP A 7 20.33 -51.27 -1.47
N SER A 8 21.54 -50.72 -1.39
CA SER A 8 21.74 -49.29 -1.14
C SER A 8 21.79 -48.54 -2.48
N ILE A 9 20.69 -48.61 -3.25
CA ILE A 9 20.49 -47.79 -4.45
C ILE A 9 20.37 -46.32 -4.03
N ALA A 10 21.37 -45.56 -4.46
CA ALA A 10 21.38 -44.14 -4.82
C ALA A 10 20.12 -43.31 -4.52
N SER A 11 20.31 -42.25 -3.74
CA SER A 11 19.58 -40.99 -3.98
C SER A 11 20.55 -39.82 -3.81
N SER A 12 21.47 -39.70 -4.77
CA SER A 12 22.44 -38.60 -4.88
C SER A 12 22.07 -37.63 -6.01
N PHE A 13 20.78 -37.33 -6.16
CA PHE A 13 20.27 -36.35 -7.12
C PHE A 13 19.07 -35.64 -6.47
N GLU A 14 18.94 -34.32 -6.68
CA GLU A 14 17.88 -33.40 -6.17
C GLU A 14 18.19 -32.53 -4.93
N GLU A 15 19.44 -32.12 -4.71
CA GLU A 15 19.76 -30.90 -3.94
C GLU A 15 19.99 -29.67 -4.84
N GLU A 16 19.65 -29.76 -6.14
CA GLU A 16 19.63 -28.61 -7.04
C GLU A 16 18.40 -27.73 -6.72
N ASP A 17 18.68 -26.86 -5.76
CA ASP A 17 18.17 -25.50 -5.57
C ASP A 17 16.71 -25.32 -5.11
N GLN A 18 16.42 -25.78 -3.89
CA GLN A 18 15.20 -25.42 -3.16
C GLN A 18 14.95 -23.88 -3.11
N MET A 19 15.98 -23.06 -3.30
CA MET A 19 15.88 -21.60 -3.37
C MET A 19 15.30 -21.11 -4.70
N GLU A 20 15.56 -21.79 -5.83
CA GLU A 20 15.07 -21.39 -7.15
C GLU A 20 13.54 -21.40 -7.24
N ILE A 21 12.88 -22.29 -6.49
CA ILE A 21 11.42 -22.41 -6.45
C ILE A 21 10.75 -21.11 -5.96
N PHE A 22 11.45 -20.32 -5.13
CA PHE A 22 10.94 -19.10 -4.54
C PHE A 22 11.28 -17.83 -5.33
N ILE A 23 12.19 -17.90 -6.31
CA ILE A 23 12.59 -16.75 -7.12
C ILE A 23 11.38 -16.12 -7.81
N ASP A 24 10.47 -16.96 -8.31
CA ASP A 24 9.30 -16.50 -9.04
C ASP A 24 8.05 -16.29 -8.17
N ARG A 25 8.21 -16.34 -6.84
CA ARG A 25 7.09 -16.25 -5.90
C ARG A 25 6.96 -14.87 -5.30
N CYS A 26 5.72 -14.48 -5.04
CA CYS A 26 5.39 -13.25 -4.32
C CYS A 26 6.06 -13.22 -2.94
N SER A 27 6.82 -12.18 -2.63
CA SER A 27 7.52 -12.02 -1.33
C SER A 27 6.59 -11.78 -0.13
N ILE A 28 5.27 -11.70 -0.34
CA ILE A 28 4.27 -11.63 0.75
C ILE A 28 3.69 -13.02 1.07
N CYS A 29 3.19 -13.75 0.07
CA CYS A 29 2.51 -15.02 0.30
C CYS A 29 3.36 -16.26 0.06
N PHE A 30 4.50 -16.12 -0.63
CA PHE A 30 5.39 -17.21 -1.05
C PHE A 30 4.71 -18.33 -1.86
N ASP A 31 3.53 -18.05 -2.42
CA ASP A 31 2.68 -19.04 -3.09
C ASP A 31 2.40 -18.65 -4.55
N ALA A 32 1.71 -17.53 -4.76
CA ALA A 32 1.41 -17.04 -6.11
C ALA A 32 2.69 -16.58 -6.84
N GLN A 33 2.70 -16.76 -8.17
CA GLN A 33 3.73 -16.18 -9.03
C GLN A 33 3.70 -14.65 -8.92
N HIS A 34 4.86 -14.01 -8.87
CA HIS A 34 4.92 -12.55 -8.91
C HIS A 34 4.53 -12.02 -10.30
N ASN A 35 3.90 -10.85 -10.32
CA ASN A 35 3.53 -10.14 -11.54
C ASN A 35 3.65 -8.62 -11.39
N LEU A 36 4.35 -8.19 -10.35
CA LEU A 36 4.63 -6.81 -10.00
C LEU A 36 6.03 -6.76 -9.38
N CYS A 37 6.81 -5.78 -9.78
CA CYS A 37 8.13 -5.49 -9.20
C CYS A 37 8.16 -4.02 -8.79
N VAL A 38 8.57 -3.75 -7.55
CA VAL A 38 8.73 -2.38 -7.05
C VAL A 38 9.98 -1.74 -7.67
N GLU A 39 9.85 -0.55 -8.23
CA GLU A 39 10.91 0.12 -8.99
C GLU A 39 12.13 0.45 -8.13
N SER A 40 11.91 0.85 -6.87
CA SER A 40 12.96 1.27 -5.94
C SER A 40 13.79 0.12 -5.37
N CYS A 41 13.14 -0.88 -4.77
CA CYS A 41 13.81 -1.97 -4.06
C CYS A 41 13.88 -3.30 -4.82
N ARG A 42 13.20 -3.40 -5.98
CA ARG A 42 13.10 -4.62 -6.82
C ARG A 42 12.38 -5.82 -6.19
N ASP A 43 11.78 -5.66 -5.01
CA ASP A 43 10.95 -6.70 -4.42
C ASP A 43 9.74 -7.03 -5.31
N GLN A 44 9.34 -8.31 -5.30
CA GLN A 44 8.40 -8.88 -6.25
C GLN A 44 7.16 -9.40 -5.55
N PHE A 45 5.99 -9.05 -6.09
CA PHE A 45 4.71 -9.37 -5.47
C PHE A 45 3.71 -9.88 -6.50
N CYS A 46 2.75 -10.68 -6.05
CA CYS A 46 1.51 -10.83 -6.79
C CYS A 46 0.62 -9.60 -6.55
N LEU A 47 -0.12 -9.22 -7.57
CA LEU A 47 -0.97 -8.03 -7.56
C LEU A 47 -1.99 -8.05 -6.41
N GLU A 48 -2.54 -9.22 -6.09
CA GLU A 48 -3.53 -9.37 -5.02
C GLU A 48 -2.95 -9.03 -3.64
N CYS A 49 -1.78 -9.57 -3.31
CA CYS A 49 -1.11 -9.26 -2.05
C CYS A 49 -0.73 -7.78 -1.96
N PHE A 50 -0.21 -7.21 -3.05
CA PHE A 50 0.15 -5.80 -3.10
C PHE A 50 -1.07 -4.89 -2.87
N ILE A 51 -2.19 -5.14 -3.57
CA ILE A 51 -3.43 -4.36 -3.40
C ILE A 51 -3.96 -4.46 -1.97
N LYS A 52 -4.03 -5.68 -1.42
CA LYS A 52 -4.52 -5.91 -0.05
C LYS A 52 -3.66 -5.17 0.97
N TYR A 53 -2.34 -5.26 0.84
CA TYR A 53 -1.39 -4.57 1.71
C TYR A 53 -1.60 -3.05 1.67
N ILE A 54 -1.58 -2.44 0.50
CA ILE A 54 -1.76 -0.98 0.36
C ILE A 54 -3.12 -0.55 0.91
N ALA A 55 -4.19 -1.26 0.56
CA ALA A 55 -5.53 -0.95 1.06
C ALA A 55 -5.61 -1.03 2.59
N GLN A 56 -4.93 -2.01 3.20
CA GLN A 56 -4.85 -2.13 4.65
C GLN A 56 -4.12 -0.94 5.27
N VAL A 57 -2.93 -0.58 4.76
CA VAL A 57 -2.14 0.56 5.26
C VAL A 57 -2.95 1.86 5.18
N VAL A 58 -3.61 2.11 4.05
CA VAL A 58 -4.45 3.31 3.85
C VAL A 58 -5.65 3.31 4.80
N LYS A 59 -6.36 2.19 4.94
CA LYS A 59 -7.55 2.11 5.82
C LYS A 59 -7.20 2.16 7.31
N SER A 60 -6.01 1.70 7.69
CA SER A 60 -5.51 1.82 9.07
C SER A 60 -4.94 3.21 9.38
N SER A 61 -4.86 4.09 8.38
CA SER A 61 -4.39 5.45 8.57
C SER A 61 -5.54 6.35 9.06
N TRP A 62 -5.35 6.99 10.21
CA TRP A 62 -6.37 7.86 10.82
C TRP A 62 -6.27 9.31 10.37
N GLY A 63 -5.36 9.62 9.43
CA GLY A 63 -5.13 10.98 8.93
C GLY A 63 -4.60 11.96 9.98
N LEU A 64 -3.98 11.46 11.06
CA LEU A 64 -3.30 12.24 12.10
C LEU A 64 -1.90 12.69 11.67
N SER A 65 -1.28 11.90 10.80
CA SER A 65 0.02 12.17 10.18
C SER A 65 -0.02 11.72 8.73
N VAL A 66 0.96 12.17 7.95
CA VAL A 66 1.11 11.70 6.56
C VAL A 66 1.45 10.22 6.56
N THR A 67 0.65 9.43 5.87
CA THR A 67 0.88 8.00 5.67
C THR A 67 1.95 7.80 4.61
N THR A 68 3.11 7.30 5.03
CA THR A 68 4.16 6.84 4.12
C THR A 68 3.96 5.37 3.83
N ILE A 69 3.76 5.02 2.56
CA ILE A 69 3.68 3.64 2.11
C ILE A 69 5.11 3.12 1.88
N LYS A 70 5.39 1.94 2.44
CA LYS A 70 6.71 1.30 2.40
C LYS A 70 6.60 -0.11 1.84
N CYS A 71 7.69 -0.66 1.36
CA CYS A 71 7.78 -2.07 1.01
C CYS A 71 7.58 -2.93 2.27
N PRO A 72 6.71 -3.96 2.26
CA PRO A 72 6.51 -4.84 3.40
C PRO A 72 7.72 -5.72 3.74
N VAL A 73 8.69 -5.83 2.83
CA VAL A 73 9.92 -6.63 3.00
C VAL A 73 11.06 -5.75 3.54
N CYS A 74 11.49 -4.76 2.75
CA CYS A 74 12.69 -3.98 3.06
C CYS A 74 12.42 -2.60 3.70
N ASN A 75 11.16 -2.20 3.88
CA ASN A 75 10.74 -0.89 4.40
C ASN A 75 11.13 0.34 3.57
N GLU A 76 11.63 0.16 2.35
CA GLU A 76 11.90 1.27 1.43
C GLU A 76 10.60 1.97 1.02
N VAL A 77 10.63 3.29 0.86
CA VAL A 77 9.44 4.08 0.52
C VAL A 77 9.02 3.80 -0.92
N ILE A 78 7.75 3.49 -1.12
CA ILE A 78 7.16 3.30 -2.45
C ILE A 78 6.42 4.58 -2.83
N SER A 79 6.74 5.13 -4.00
CA SER A 79 6.18 6.41 -4.43
C SER A 79 4.67 6.30 -4.70
N LYS A 80 3.90 7.37 -4.43
CA LYS A 80 2.47 7.44 -4.80
C LYS A 80 2.24 7.17 -6.28
N GLN A 81 3.09 7.70 -7.14
CA GLN A 81 2.97 7.54 -8.59
C GLN A 81 3.05 6.08 -9.03
N GLU A 82 3.76 5.26 -8.26
CA GLU A 82 3.93 3.83 -8.51
C GLU A 82 2.77 3.03 -7.93
N TRP A 83 2.58 3.04 -6.60
CA TRP A 83 1.59 2.14 -5.97
C TRP A 83 0.14 2.46 -6.38
N SER A 84 -0.15 3.72 -6.73
CA SER A 84 -1.50 4.14 -7.16
C SER A 84 -1.93 3.53 -8.50
N ARG A 85 -0.99 3.04 -9.32
CA ARG A 85 -1.29 2.37 -10.59
C ARG A 85 -1.96 1.01 -10.39
N TYR A 86 -1.71 0.38 -9.25
CA TYR A 86 -2.11 -1.00 -8.99
C TYR A 86 -3.38 -1.12 -8.15
N VAL A 87 -3.76 -0.08 -7.41
CA VAL A 87 -4.91 -0.11 -6.50
C VAL A 87 -6.14 0.58 -7.09
N PRO A 88 -7.36 0.24 -6.64
CA PRO A 88 -8.56 0.94 -7.03
C PRO A 88 -8.50 2.43 -6.70
N ARG A 89 -9.13 3.25 -7.55
CA ARG A 89 -9.21 4.70 -7.38
C ARG A 89 -9.77 5.12 -6.01
N SER A 90 -10.72 4.36 -5.47
CA SER A 90 -11.28 4.62 -4.13
C SER A 90 -10.25 4.57 -3.00
N ILE A 91 -9.21 3.73 -3.12
CA ILE A 91 -8.10 3.67 -2.16
C ILE A 91 -7.21 4.90 -2.30
N VAL A 92 -6.95 5.36 -3.53
CA VAL A 92 -6.17 6.58 -3.78
C VAL A 92 -6.90 7.81 -3.24
N GLU A 93 -8.21 7.90 -3.48
CA GLU A 93 -9.05 8.99 -2.96
C GLU A 93 -9.11 9.00 -1.44
N LEU A 94 -9.17 7.82 -0.80
CA LEU A 94 -9.12 7.70 0.65
C LEU A 94 -7.75 8.13 1.21
N TYR A 95 -6.66 7.72 0.57
CA TYR A 95 -5.32 8.18 0.90
C TYR A 95 -5.22 9.71 0.81
N ASP A 96 -5.72 10.30 -0.27
CA ASP A 96 -5.69 11.75 -0.47
C ASP A 96 -6.56 12.48 0.56
N LYS A 97 -7.74 11.95 0.89
CA LYS A 97 -8.56 12.44 2.00
C LYS A 97 -7.80 12.39 3.32
N TYR A 98 -7.06 11.32 3.59
CA TYR A 98 -6.31 11.19 4.84
C TYR A 98 -5.07 12.09 4.93
N ASN A 99 -4.45 12.41 3.79
CA ASN A 99 -3.20 13.16 3.71
C ASN A 99 -3.35 14.62 3.26
N ALA A 100 -4.58 15.10 3.04
CA ALA A 100 -4.84 16.47 2.63
C ALA A 100 -4.24 17.51 3.62
N PRO A 101 -3.57 18.56 3.12
CA PRO A 101 -3.01 19.61 3.97
C PRO A 101 -4.13 20.43 4.63
N TYR A 102 -3.84 21.02 5.80
CA TYR A 102 -4.75 21.91 6.53
C TYR A 102 -6.14 21.33 6.80
N LYS A 103 -6.21 20.09 7.31
CA LYS A 103 -7.47 19.57 7.82
C LYS A 103 -8.00 20.50 8.90
N SER A 104 -9.14 21.13 8.61
CA SER A 104 -9.97 21.67 9.66
C SER A 104 -10.29 20.53 10.63
N TYR A 105 -10.20 20.79 11.92
CA TYR A 105 -10.58 19.84 12.96
C TYR A 105 -12.08 19.57 12.81
N THR A 106 -12.44 18.63 11.95
CA THR A 106 -13.82 18.32 11.60
C THR A 106 -14.36 17.46 12.73
N ARG A 107 -15.35 17.99 13.45
CA ARG A 107 -16.11 17.20 14.41
C ARG A 107 -17.24 16.55 13.64
N ALA A 108 -17.37 15.23 13.71
CA ALA A 108 -18.58 14.56 13.22
C ALA A 108 -19.67 14.65 14.30
N CYS A 109 -20.92 14.81 13.90
CA CYS A 109 -22.04 14.65 14.82
C CYS A 109 -22.08 13.20 15.33
N ILE A 110 -22.15 12.99 16.65
CA ILE A 110 -22.16 11.66 17.25
C ILE A 110 -23.40 10.82 16.92
N HIS A 111 -24.44 11.44 16.33
CA HIS A 111 -25.72 10.77 16.04
C HIS A 111 -25.92 10.44 14.56
N CYS A 112 -25.40 11.28 13.66
CA CYS A 112 -25.61 11.10 12.22
C CYS A 112 -24.31 11.00 11.43
N GLU A 113 -23.15 11.09 12.09
CA GLU A 113 -21.80 11.00 11.50
C GLU A 113 -21.50 12.04 10.41
N ILE A 114 -22.38 13.03 10.23
CA ILE A 114 -22.18 14.12 9.29
C ILE A 114 -21.05 15.01 9.80
N GLU A 115 -20.06 15.27 8.95
CA GLU A 115 -18.94 16.19 9.22
C GLU A 115 -19.47 17.62 9.43
N ILE A 116 -19.17 18.20 10.59
CA ILE A 116 -19.43 19.61 10.89
C ILE A 116 -18.24 20.41 10.36
N VAL A 117 -18.45 21.10 9.25
CA VAL A 117 -17.45 21.97 8.63
C VAL A 117 -17.57 23.38 9.24
N PRO A 118 -16.49 23.96 9.79
CA PRO A 118 -16.51 25.34 10.27
C PRO A 118 -16.91 26.29 9.14
N CYS A 119 -17.77 27.28 9.45
CA CYS A 119 -18.17 28.31 8.49
C CYS A 119 -16.94 29.05 7.95
N VAL A 120 -16.67 28.92 6.66
CA VAL A 120 -15.58 29.63 6.00
C VAL A 120 -16.11 31.01 5.62
N HIS A 121 -15.78 32.03 6.41
CA HIS A 121 -16.14 33.41 6.09
C HIS A 121 -15.50 33.78 4.76
N GLN A 122 -16.30 33.94 3.70
CA GLN A 122 -15.85 34.55 2.46
C GLN A 122 -15.85 36.07 2.66
N PRO A 123 -14.69 36.75 2.68
CA PRO A 123 -14.67 38.19 2.70
C PRO A 123 -15.26 38.67 1.37
N THR A 124 -16.48 39.22 1.42
CA THR A 124 -17.03 40.02 0.33
C THR A 124 -16.13 41.24 0.18
N VAL A 125 -15.20 41.20 -0.78
CA VAL A 125 -14.48 42.40 -1.21
C VAL A 125 -15.46 43.25 -2.00
N THR A 126 -16.32 43.98 -1.30
CA THR A 126 -17.12 45.04 -1.89
C THR A 126 -16.16 46.19 -2.16
N ASN A 127 -15.66 46.30 -3.40
CA ASN A 127 -14.91 47.46 -3.88
C ASN A 127 -15.81 48.70 -3.80
N LEU A 128 -15.85 49.35 -2.64
CA LEU A 128 -16.60 50.58 -2.41
C LEU A 128 -15.77 51.85 -2.69
N HIS A 129 -14.57 51.74 -3.26
CA HIS A 129 -13.73 52.90 -3.56
C HIS A 129 -13.24 52.86 -5.00
N GLN A 130 -14.07 53.34 -5.92
CA GLN A 130 -13.65 54.10 -7.12
C GLN A 130 -14.88 54.57 -7.89
N GLN A 131 -15.48 55.68 -7.44
CA GLN A 131 -15.97 56.68 -8.39
C GLN A 131 -15.24 57.98 -8.07
N SER A 132 -14.19 58.16 -8.86
CA SER A 132 -13.37 59.34 -9.03
C SER A 132 -14.13 60.49 -9.73
N ARG A 133 -13.80 61.70 -9.28
CA ARG A 133 -14.03 63.05 -9.84
C ARG A 133 -15.26 63.80 -9.35
#